data_AF-A0A416S4G9-F1
#
_entry.id   AF-A0A416S4G9-F1
#
_cell.length_a   1.000
_cell.length_b   1.000
_cell.length_c   1.000
_cell.angle_alpha   90.00
_cell.angle_beta   90.00
_cell.angle_gamma   90.00
#
_symmetry.space_group_name_H-M   'P 1'
#
loop_
_entity.id
_entity.type
_entity.pdbx_description
1 polymer ?
#
loop_
_entity_poly.entity_id
_entity_poly.type
_entity_poly.pdbx_seq_one_letter_code
_entity_poly.pdbx_strand_id
1 'polypeptide(L)'
;MVLHLRAPRGKVSVEGMLNRAKYFNRTGKVNDHTIYLSGNLGKNALEFAMCLSAKATGGRVYTMGHTLVIEEAEKITEKLERAMVQSREHKIILLPALPKAWDHGEVKGLRLVGNASIALAWENGKLTRCAVTADQAYEGEVVYGEMRQAVKLEKGETVMLDAVLQLLES
;
A
#
# COMPACT_ATOMS: atom_id res chain seq x y z
N MET A 1 5.64 -3.36 8.53
CA MET A 1 6.18 -3.64 9.88
C MET A 1 4.99 -3.88 10.79
N VAL A 2 5.02 -4.89 11.66
CA VAL A 2 3.94 -5.17 12.63
C VAL A 2 4.53 -5.06 14.02
N LEU A 3 3.90 -4.29 14.89
CA LEU A 3 4.28 -4.15 16.30
C LEU A 3 3.17 -4.76 17.16
N HIS A 4 3.54 -5.68 18.03
CA HIS A 4 2.64 -6.27 19.02
C HIS A 4 3.04 -5.75 20.41
N LEU A 5 2.10 -5.08 21.08
CA LEU A 5 2.28 -4.64 22.46
C LEU A 5 1.22 -5.29 23.33
N ARG A 6 1.61 -5.77 24.51
CA ARG A 6 0.71 -6.37 25.49
C ARG A 6 1.10 -5.89 26.87
N ALA A 7 0.12 -5.48 27.65
CA ALA A 7 0.26 -5.22 29.08
C ALA A 7 -0.19 -6.47 29.85
N PRO A 8 0.73 -7.26 30.47
CA PRO A 8 0.34 -8.44 31.26
C PRO A 8 -0.42 -8.07 32.54
N ARG A 9 -0.19 -6.85 33.05
CA ARG A 9 -0.90 -6.21 34.16
C ARG A 9 -1.12 -4.74 33.79
N GLY A 10 -2.31 -4.20 34.04
CA GLY A 10 -2.66 -2.82 33.69
C GLY A 10 -3.07 -2.63 32.23
N LYS A 11 -2.96 -1.40 31.73
CA LYS A 11 -3.35 -0.99 30.37
C LYS A 11 -2.21 -0.25 29.69
N VAL A 12 -2.23 -0.20 28.35
CA VAL A 12 -1.26 0.51 27.52
C VAL A 12 -1.98 1.50 26.60
N SER A 13 -1.41 2.71 26.49
CA SER A 13 -1.83 3.74 25.54
C SER A 13 -0.67 4.08 24.62
N VAL A 14 -0.96 4.32 23.34
CA VAL A 14 0.04 4.58 22.29
C VAL A 14 -0.48 5.67 21.36
N GLU A 15 0.42 6.56 20.96
CA GLU A 15 0.18 7.52 19.88
C GLU A 15 1.15 7.27 18.74
N GLY A 16 0.61 7.07 17.54
CA GLY A 16 1.35 6.86 16.31
C GLY A 16 1.12 8.00 15.33
N MET A 17 2.21 8.56 14.79
CA MET A 17 2.15 9.67 13.84
C MET A 17 2.97 9.36 12.60
N LEU A 18 2.40 9.66 11.42
CA LEU A 18 3.13 9.66 10.15
C LEU A 18 3.47 11.11 9.80
N ASN A 19 4.73 11.50 9.99
CA ASN A 19 5.18 12.88 9.75
C ASN A 19 5.68 13.08 8.31
N ARG A 20 5.36 14.24 7.72
CA ARG A 20 5.91 14.65 6.41
C ARG A 20 7.37 15.08 6.54
N ALA A 21 8.27 14.39 5.84
CA ALA A 21 9.56 14.93 5.40
C ALA A 21 9.47 15.54 3.98
N LYS A 22 10.60 16.00 3.42
CA LYS A 22 10.68 16.77 2.15
C LYS A 22 9.95 16.18 0.93
N TYR A 23 9.72 14.87 0.86
CA TYR A 23 9.14 14.18 -0.30
C TYR A 23 7.74 13.60 -0.05
N PHE A 24 7.10 13.99 1.06
CA PHE A 24 5.77 13.53 1.43
C PHE A 24 4.76 14.65 1.21
N ASN A 25 3.75 14.38 0.37
CA ASN A 25 2.82 15.38 -0.13
C ASN A 25 1.62 15.53 0.80
N ARG A 26 1.05 14.42 1.28
CA ARG A 26 -0.19 14.41 2.06
C ARG A 26 -0.08 13.45 3.25
N THR A 27 -0.72 13.84 4.34
CA THR A 27 -1.01 13.00 5.49
C THR A 27 -2.49 13.14 5.78
N GLY A 28 -3.14 12.10 6.27
CA GLY A 28 -4.55 12.19 6.61
C GLY A 28 -5.12 10.96 7.28
N LYS A 29 -6.41 11.06 7.58
CA LYS A 29 -7.22 9.98 8.14
C LYS A 29 -7.82 9.15 7.00
N VAL A 30 -7.72 7.83 7.11
CA VAL A 30 -8.47 6.90 6.24
C VAL A 30 -9.80 6.54 6.90
N ASN A 31 -9.77 6.21 8.19
CA ASN A 31 -10.92 5.93 9.05
C ASN A 31 -10.51 6.09 10.52
N ASP A 32 -11.37 5.71 11.47
CA ASP A 32 -11.11 5.90 12.90
C ASP A 32 -9.90 5.13 13.45
N HIS A 33 -9.34 4.16 12.72
CA HIS A 33 -8.23 3.34 13.21
C HIS A 33 -7.07 3.25 12.22
N THR A 34 -7.06 4.11 11.20
CA THR A 34 -6.03 4.12 10.15
C THR A 34 -5.74 5.54 9.70
N ILE A 35 -4.46 5.91 9.75
CA ILE A 35 -3.93 7.13 9.12
C ILE A 35 -3.07 6.75 7.92
N TYR A 36 -2.90 7.66 6.97
CA TYR A 36 -2.03 7.46 5.82
C TYR A 36 -1.09 8.63 5.61
N LEU A 37 -0.02 8.34 4.88
CA LEU A 37 0.90 9.29 4.34
C LEU A 37 1.20 8.91 2.90
N SER A 38 1.09 9.88 1.99
CA SER A 38 1.44 9.72 0.58
C SER A 38 2.45 10.77 0.16
N GLY A 39 3.28 10.41 -0.82
CA GLY A 39 4.34 11.25 -1.35
C GLY A 39 4.49 11.10 -2.85
N ASN A 40 5.13 12.09 -3.44
CA ASN A 40 5.60 12.05 -4.81
C ASN A 40 7.11 12.40 -4.79
N LEU A 41 7.92 11.62 -5.50
CA LEU A 41 9.38 11.78 -5.53
C LEU A 41 9.90 12.75 -6.60
N GLY A 42 9.06 13.61 -7.19
CA GLY A 42 9.43 14.61 -8.20
C GLY A 42 8.59 14.60 -9.49
N LYS A 43 8.93 15.46 -10.46
CA LYS A 43 8.17 15.58 -11.72
C LYS A 43 8.25 14.24 -12.49
N ASN A 44 7.10 13.60 -12.73
CA ASN A 44 6.97 12.25 -13.31
C ASN A 44 7.60 11.11 -12.46
N ALA A 45 7.76 11.31 -11.16
CA ALA A 45 8.31 10.30 -10.27
C ALA A 45 7.23 9.47 -9.56
N LEU A 46 7.69 8.41 -8.90
CA LEU A 46 6.96 7.55 -7.97
C LEU A 46 5.95 8.32 -7.11
N GLU A 47 4.69 7.97 -7.24
CA GLU A 47 3.74 8.14 -6.15
C GLU A 47 3.86 6.96 -5.19
N PHE A 48 3.59 7.17 -3.91
CA PHE A 48 3.49 6.08 -2.96
C PHE A 48 2.53 6.48 -1.84
N ALA A 49 1.90 5.49 -1.21
CA ALA A 49 1.16 5.67 0.03
C ALA A 49 1.51 4.57 1.04
N MET A 50 1.66 4.99 2.29
CA MET A 50 1.82 4.14 3.46
C MET A 50 0.66 4.41 4.40
N CYS A 51 0.14 3.37 5.02
CA CYS A 51 -0.90 3.47 6.04
C CYS A 51 -0.37 2.91 7.36
N LEU A 52 -0.72 3.57 8.46
CA LEU A 52 -0.54 3.07 9.81
C LEU A 52 -1.92 2.75 10.37
N SER A 53 -2.15 1.47 10.68
CA SER A 53 -3.41 0.96 11.19
C SER A 53 -3.19 0.30 12.55
N ALA A 54 -4.14 0.42 13.46
CA ALA A 54 -4.09 -0.29 14.73
C ALA A 54 -5.39 -1.03 15.04
N LYS A 55 -5.26 -2.14 15.75
CA LYS A 55 -6.36 -2.85 16.38
C LYS A 55 -6.00 -3.12 17.84
N ALA A 56 -6.94 -2.88 18.74
CA ALA A 56 -6.75 -3.10 20.16
C ALA A 56 -7.80 -4.08 20.74
N THR A 57 -7.44 -4.74 21.83
CA THR A 57 -8.37 -5.46 22.71
C THR A 57 -8.49 -4.71 24.03
N GLY A 58 -9.72 -4.35 24.41
CA GLY A 58 -9.96 -3.39 25.48
C GLY A 58 -9.59 -1.96 25.06
N GLY A 59 -10.11 -0.97 25.79
CA GLY A 59 -9.79 0.44 25.54
C GLY A 59 -10.43 0.99 24.26
N ARG A 60 -9.79 2.00 23.66
CA ARG A 60 -10.29 2.73 22.47
C ARG A 60 -9.18 2.90 21.45
N VAL A 61 -9.56 2.83 20.17
CA VAL A 61 -8.70 3.24 19.04
C VAL A 61 -9.46 4.30 18.27
N TYR A 62 -8.83 5.46 18.05
CA TYR A 62 -9.41 6.54 17.28
C TYR A 62 -8.31 7.35 16.60
N THR A 63 -8.66 8.12 15.58
CA THR A 63 -7.75 9.10 14.96
C THR A 63 -8.10 10.50 15.42
N MET A 64 -7.09 11.29 15.76
CA MET A 64 -7.22 12.72 16.03
C MET A 64 -6.33 13.50 15.05
N GLY A 65 -6.95 14.09 14.02
CA GLY A 65 -6.21 14.71 12.92
C GLY A 65 -5.36 13.68 12.15
N HIS A 66 -4.03 13.82 12.21
CA HIS A 66 -3.08 12.91 11.55
C HIS A 66 -2.43 11.92 12.52
N THR A 67 -2.92 11.87 13.76
CA THR A 67 -2.44 11.00 14.82
C THR A 67 -3.39 9.83 14.99
N LEU A 68 -2.85 8.62 15.07
CA LEU A 68 -3.55 7.43 15.50
C LEU A 68 -3.36 7.28 17.02
N VAL A 69 -4.45 7.23 17.76
CA VAL A 69 -4.46 7.18 19.22
C VAL A 69 -5.08 5.87 19.68
N ILE A 70 -4.41 5.20 20.62
CA ILE A 70 -4.88 4.00 21.29
C ILE A 70 -4.83 4.29 22.79
N GLU A 71 -5.95 4.14 23.48
CA GLU A 71 -6.07 4.40 24.91
C GLU A 71 -6.50 3.15 25.66
N GLU A 72 -5.85 2.92 26.79
CA GLU A 72 -6.26 1.91 27.79
C GLU A 72 -6.46 0.49 27.23
N ALA A 73 -5.63 0.11 26.27
CA ALA A 73 -5.68 -1.21 25.66
C ALA A 73 -4.99 -2.27 26.52
N GLU A 74 -5.43 -3.51 26.44
CA GLU A 74 -4.72 -4.66 27.05
C GLU A 74 -3.71 -5.25 26.07
N LYS A 75 -4.08 -5.23 24.79
CA LYS A 75 -3.28 -5.71 23.66
C LYS A 75 -3.47 -4.77 22.49
N ILE A 76 -2.37 -4.47 21.81
CA ILE A 76 -2.32 -3.66 20.60
C ILE A 76 -1.64 -4.49 19.51
N THR A 77 -2.27 -4.52 18.34
CA THR A 77 -1.64 -4.91 17.09
C THR A 77 -1.62 -3.69 16.18
N GLU A 78 -0.44 -3.13 15.97
CA GLU A 78 -0.24 -2.01 15.05
C GLU A 78 0.48 -2.50 13.79
N LYS A 79 0.03 -2.05 12.64
CA LYS A 79 0.51 -2.48 11.34
C LYS A 79 0.77 -1.28 10.45
N LEU A 80 2.03 -1.14 10.05
CA LEU A 80 2.42 -0.26 8.96
C LEU A 80 2.33 -1.04 7.66
N GLU A 81 1.37 -0.66 6.82
CA GLU A 81 1.05 -1.27 5.52
C GLU A 81 1.41 -0.32 4.37
N ARG A 82 1.77 -0.89 3.21
CA ARG A 82 1.92 -0.16 1.96
C ARG A 82 0.68 -0.48 1.13
N ALA A 83 -0.18 0.51 0.87
CA ALA A 83 -1.58 0.24 0.56
C ALA A 83 -1.87 -0.23 -0.89
N MET A 84 -1.12 0.28 -1.87
CA MET A 84 -1.45 0.09 -3.29
C MET A 84 -0.57 -0.93 -4.00
N VAL A 85 0.75 -0.77 -3.88
CA VAL A 85 1.74 -1.67 -4.49
C VAL A 85 2.89 -1.87 -3.50
N GLN A 86 3.26 -3.13 -3.31
CA GLN A 86 4.52 -3.49 -2.67
C GLN A 86 5.43 -4.11 -3.72
N SER A 87 6.58 -3.48 -3.96
CA SER A 87 7.60 -4.01 -4.87
C SER A 87 8.84 -4.43 -4.08
N ARG A 88 9.38 -5.60 -4.41
CA ARG A 88 10.66 -6.17 -3.99
C ARG A 88 11.41 -6.65 -5.23
N GLU A 89 12.66 -7.06 -5.09
CA GLU A 89 13.38 -7.74 -6.19
C GLU A 89 12.53 -8.91 -6.72
N HIS A 90 12.24 -8.86 -8.01
CA HIS A 90 11.45 -9.86 -8.76
C HIS A 90 10.00 -10.09 -8.30
N LYS A 91 9.41 -9.23 -7.45
CA LYS A 91 8.04 -9.42 -6.98
C LYS A 91 7.26 -8.12 -6.80
N ILE A 92 6.07 -8.07 -7.39
CA ILE A 92 5.12 -6.96 -7.32
C ILE A 92 3.84 -7.51 -6.67
N ILE A 93 3.42 -6.96 -5.55
CA ILE A 93 2.18 -7.33 -4.87
C ILE A 93 1.20 -6.17 -5.00
N LEU A 94 0.07 -6.44 -5.65
CA LEU A 94 -0.99 -5.47 -5.92
C LEU A 94 -2.03 -5.48 -4.80
N LEU A 95 -2.49 -4.29 -4.41
CA LEU A 95 -3.54 -4.06 -3.43
C LEU A 95 -3.39 -4.91 -2.15
N PRO A 96 -2.17 -5.06 -1.58
CA PRO A 96 -1.91 -6.02 -0.50
C PRO A 96 -2.70 -5.70 0.79
N ALA A 97 -3.13 -4.45 0.94
CA ALA A 97 -3.92 -3.98 2.05
C ALA A 97 -4.69 -2.71 1.66
N LEU A 98 -5.41 -2.75 0.54
CA LEU A 98 -6.21 -1.61 0.07
C LEU A 98 -7.27 -1.25 1.14
N PRO A 99 -7.30 -0.02 1.67
CA PRO A 99 -8.30 0.35 2.66
C PRO A 99 -9.72 0.36 2.09
N LYS A 100 -10.71 -0.02 2.89
CA LYS A 100 -12.13 -0.02 2.48
C LYS A 100 -12.66 1.34 2.00
N ALA A 101 -12.04 2.44 2.43
CA ALA A 101 -12.42 3.80 2.01
C ALA A 101 -11.99 4.12 0.56
N TRP A 102 -11.11 3.31 -0.05
CA TRP A 102 -10.70 3.44 -1.44
C TRP A 102 -11.37 2.32 -2.25
N ASP A 103 -12.70 2.36 -2.29
CA ASP A 103 -13.51 1.41 -3.04
C ASP A 103 -13.26 1.50 -4.55
N HIS A 104 -12.97 2.68 -5.10
CA HIS A 104 -12.59 2.87 -6.49
C HIS A 104 -11.36 3.78 -6.63
N GLY A 105 -10.61 3.62 -7.71
CA GLY A 105 -9.49 4.50 -8.02
C GLY A 105 -8.58 3.99 -9.12
N GLU A 106 -7.66 4.85 -9.55
CA GLU A 106 -6.56 4.48 -10.43
C GLU A 106 -5.27 5.19 -9.99
N VAL A 107 -4.15 4.56 -10.31
CA VAL A 107 -2.81 5.13 -10.10
C VAL A 107 -1.94 4.78 -11.29
N LYS A 108 -1.08 5.71 -11.70
CA LYS A 108 -0.21 5.57 -12.88
C LYS A 108 1.22 5.92 -12.51
N GLY A 109 2.18 5.19 -13.07
CA GLY A 109 3.61 5.52 -12.95
C GLY A 109 4.26 5.16 -11.61
N LEU A 110 3.68 4.27 -10.82
CA LEU A 110 4.33 3.75 -9.60
C LEU A 110 5.59 2.98 -10.00
N ARG A 111 6.78 3.34 -9.53
CA ARG A 111 7.99 2.60 -9.87
C ARG A 111 8.14 1.32 -9.06
N LEU A 112 8.78 0.36 -9.70
CA LEU A 112 9.07 -0.96 -9.19
C LEU A 112 10.59 -1.09 -8.99
N VAL A 113 10.97 -1.92 -8.02
CA VAL A 113 12.35 -2.41 -7.91
C VAL A 113 12.67 -3.14 -9.20
N GLY A 114 13.78 -2.80 -9.85
CA GLY A 114 14.14 -3.29 -11.19
C GLY A 114 13.93 -2.28 -12.33
N ASN A 115 13.66 -1.01 -12.00
CA ASN A 115 13.56 0.09 -12.97
C ASN A 115 12.41 -0.11 -13.98
N ALA A 116 11.26 -0.55 -13.48
CA ALA A 116 9.99 -0.58 -14.19
C ALA A 116 8.99 0.35 -13.51
N SER A 117 7.84 0.56 -14.14
CA SER A 117 6.70 1.26 -13.58
C SER A 117 5.43 0.42 -13.71
N ILE A 118 4.44 0.70 -12.87
CA ILE A 118 3.13 0.09 -12.92
C ILE A 118 2.04 1.16 -12.86
N ALA A 119 1.01 0.95 -13.66
CA ALA A 119 -0.29 1.58 -13.49
C ALA A 119 -1.30 0.51 -13.07
N LEU A 120 -2.28 0.85 -12.24
CA LEU A 120 -3.39 -0.04 -11.93
C LEU A 120 -4.66 0.74 -11.63
N ALA A 121 -5.80 0.10 -11.87
CA ALA A 121 -7.11 0.61 -11.52
C ALA A 121 -7.88 -0.45 -10.73
N TRP A 122 -8.79 0.01 -9.88
CA TRP A 122 -9.62 -0.84 -9.06
C TRP A 122 -11.02 -0.25 -8.88
N GLU A 123 -11.99 -1.13 -8.64
CA GLU A 123 -13.38 -0.79 -8.39
C GLU A 123 -13.97 -1.80 -7.41
N ASN A 124 -14.85 -1.35 -6.51
CA ASN A 124 -15.37 -2.15 -5.39
C ASN A 124 -14.27 -2.86 -4.57
N GLY A 125 -13.11 -2.20 -4.41
CA GLY A 125 -11.93 -2.71 -3.72
C GLY A 125 -11.18 -3.82 -4.47
N LYS A 126 -11.52 -4.07 -5.75
CA LYS A 126 -10.95 -5.15 -6.56
C LYS A 126 -10.19 -4.61 -7.76
N LEU A 127 -9.07 -5.24 -8.09
CA LEU A 127 -8.29 -4.91 -9.28
C LEU A 127 -9.18 -5.05 -10.53
N THR A 128 -9.13 -4.07 -11.43
CA THR A 128 -9.79 -4.15 -12.74
C THR A 128 -8.78 -4.33 -13.86
N ARG A 129 -7.62 -3.67 -13.75
CA ARG A 129 -6.48 -3.80 -14.68
C ARG A 129 -5.19 -3.34 -14.04
N CYS A 130 -4.07 -3.84 -14.52
CA CYS A 130 -2.77 -3.21 -14.32
C CYS A 130 -1.89 -3.27 -15.58
N ALA A 131 -0.92 -2.36 -15.66
CA ALA A 131 0.03 -2.23 -16.75
C ALA A 131 1.44 -2.14 -16.18
N VAL A 132 2.34 -3.07 -16.50
CA VAL A 132 3.75 -2.99 -16.10
C VAL A 132 4.58 -2.56 -17.30
N THR A 133 5.30 -1.45 -17.18
CA THR A 133 6.17 -0.90 -18.24
C THR A 133 7.63 -0.92 -17.79
N ALA A 134 8.50 -1.48 -18.61
CA ALA A 134 9.90 -1.68 -18.30
C ALA A 134 10.79 -0.56 -18.88
N ASP A 135 11.62 0.12 -18.08
CA ASP A 135 12.60 1.09 -18.61
C ASP A 135 13.97 0.45 -18.89
N GLN A 136 14.12 -0.82 -18.52
CA GLN A 136 15.22 -1.72 -18.82
C GLN A 136 14.68 -3.15 -18.81
N ALA A 137 15.47 -4.14 -19.23
CA ALA A 137 15.08 -5.54 -19.11
C ALA A 137 14.57 -5.85 -17.69
N TYR A 138 13.33 -6.32 -17.59
CA TYR A 138 12.63 -6.51 -16.34
C TYR A 138 12.12 -7.95 -16.26
N GLU A 139 12.36 -8.59 -15.13
CA GLU A 139 11.84 -9.92 -14.83
C GLU A 139 11.30 -9.93 -13.40
N GLY A 140 10.07 -10.40 -13.24
CA GLY A 140 9.43 -10.51 -11.94
C GLY A 140 8.06 -11.18 -12.00
N GLU A 141 7.43 -11.30 -10.84
CA GLU A 141 6.10 -11.88 -10.67
C GLU A 141 5.13 -10.80 -10.17
N VAL A 142 4.00 -10.63 -10.86
CA VAL A 142 2.85 -9.85 -10.38
C VAL A 142 1.95 -10.76 -9.56
N VAL A 143 1.60 -10.33 -8.35
CA VAL A 143 0.78 -11.08 -7.39
C VAL A 143 -0.41 -10.24 -6.97
N TYR A 144 -1.61 -10.84 -7.05
CA TYR A 144 -2.85 -10.25 -6.55
C TYR A 144 -3.68 -11.33 -5.84
N GLY A 145 -3.78 -11.23 -4.51
CA GLY A 145 -4.37 -12.29 -3.69
C GLY A 145 -3.59 -13.61 -3.86
N GLU A 146 -4.27 -14.64 -4.37
CA GLU A 146 -3.66 -15.95 -4.68
C GLU A 146 -3.13 -16.04 -6.12
N MET A 147 -3.50 -15.08 -6.98
CA MET A 147 -3.14 -15.08 -8.40
C MET A 147 -1.70 -14.61 -8.58
N ARG A 148 -1.03 -15.24 -9.55
CA ARG A 148 0.38 -14.96 -9.89
C ARG A 148 0.56 -14.98 -11.39
N GLN A 149 1.23 -13.96 -11.92
CA GLN A 149 1.58 -13.87 -13.33
C GLN A 149 3.05 -13.50 -13.46
N ALA A 150 3.82 -14.36 -14.14
CA ALA A 150 5.20 -14.05 -14.50
C ALA A 150 5.22 -12.96 -15.57
N VAL A 151 6.13 -12.01 -15.41
CA VAL A 151 6.34 -10.89 -16.32
C VAL A 151 7.81 -10.85 -16.68
N LYS A 152 8.08 -10.95 -17.97
CA LYS A 152 9.40 -10.74 -18.56
C LYS A 152 9.25 -9.75 -19.69
N LEU A 153 9.98 -8.65 -19.61
CA LEU A 153 9.88 -7.52 -20.51
C LEU A 153 11.27 -7.05 -20.93
N GLU A 154 11.39 -6.65 -22.18
CA GLU A 154 12.51 -5.86 -22.68
C GLU A 154 12.32 -4.37 -22.37
N LYS A 155 13.38 -3.59 -22.59
CA LYS A 155 13.33 -2.14 -22.39
C LYS A 155 12.28 -1.52 -23.33
N GLY A 156 11.37 -0.76 -22.75
CA GLY A 156 10.30 -0.05 -23.44
C GLY A 156 9.02 -0.87 -23.61
N GLU A 157 9.02 -2.15 -23.25
CA GLU A 157 7.83 -2.98 -23.34
C GLU A 157 6.86 -2.73 -22.20
N THR A 158 5.57 -2.89 -22.51
CA THR A 158 4.48 -2.83 -21.54
C THR A 158 3.67 -4.11 -21.64
N VAL A 159 3.41 -4.75 -20.50
CA VAL A 159 2.40 -5.81 -20.39
C VAL A 159 1.14 -5.27 -19.72
N MET A 160 0.00 -5.61 -20.29
CA MET A 160 -1.32 -5.31 -19.74
C MET A 160 -1.91 -6.58 -19.14
N LEU A 161 -2.38 -6.49 -17.90
CA LEU A 161 -3.03 -7.60 -17.19
C LEU A 161 -4.43 -7.17 -16.73
N ASP A 162 -5.37 -8.10 -16.81
CA ASP A 162 -6.76 -7.89 -16.39
C ASP A 162 -6.98 -8.10 -14.87
N ALA A 163 -8.24 -8.18 -14.45
CA ALA A 163 -8.64 -8.38 -13.06
C ALA A 163 -8.16 -9.73 -12.46
N VAL A 164 -7.86 -10.72 -13.30
CA VAL A 164 -7.38 -12.05 -12.90
C VAL A 164 -5.92 -12.31 -13.28
N LEU A 165 -5.19 -11.23 -13.59
CA LEU A 165 -3.80 -11.24 -14.03
C LEU A 165 -3.56 -11.98 -15.37
N GLN A 166 -4.58 -12.15 -16.20
CA GLN A 166 -4.40 -12.65 -17.56
C GLN A 166 -3.91 -11.54 -18.48
N LEU A 167 -3.06 -11.92 -19.44
CA LEU A 167 -2.56 -11.03 -20.48
C LEU A 167 -3.75 -10.50 -21.29
N LEU A 168 -3.86 -9.18 -21.37
CA LEU A 168 -4.73 -8.52 -22.32
C LEU A 168 -3.97 -8.48 -23.65
N GLU A 169 -4.41 -9.28 -24.61
CA GLU A 169 -3.94 -9.16 -25.99
C GLU A 169 -4.29 -7.77 -26.51
N SER A 170 -3.27 -7.04 -26.96
CA SER A 170 -3.39 -5.77 -27.68
C SER A 170 -3.70 -6.00 -29.15
#